data_AF-A0A2V7XK82-F1
#
_entry.id   AF-A0A2V7XK82-F1
#
_cell.length_a   1.000
_cell.length_b   1.000
_cell.length_c   1.000
_cell.angle_alpha   90.00
_cell.angle_beta   90.00
_cell.angle_gamma   90.00
#
_symmetry.space_group_name_H-M   'P 1'
#
loop_
_entity.id
_entity.type
_entity.pdbx_description
1 polymer ?
#
loop_
_entity_poly.entity_id
_entity_poly.type
_entity_poly.pdbx_seq_one_letter_code
_entity_poly.pdbx_strand_id
1 'polypeptide(L)'
;MNTRRIWIEIVVVGSAISIGLALLLASIGAAAGIPEAGNDALQAAPAASQKAAPAEQVFDGMVTCSRCGAKHSPALQRPATVCVRVCVHGGAAFALVSAESSYVLQGDSQVLKPFAGERARIVGSLSGHTIQVRSVSPPS
;
A
#
# COMPACT_ATOMS: atom_id res chain seq x y z
N MET A 1 -9.19 -23.07 -12.58
CA MET A 1 -7.82 -22.52 -12.75
C MET A 1 -7.27 -22.21 -11.36
N ASN A 2 -6.24 -22.94 -10.92
CA ASN A 2 -5.82 -22.94 -9.52
C ASN A 2 -4.93 -21.73 -9.21
N THR A 3 -5.49 -20.71 -8.57
CA THR A 3 -4.80 -19.48 -8.12
C THR A 3 -3.54 -19.77 -7.31
N ARG A 4 -3.52 -20.91 -6.59
CA ARG A 4 -2.35 -21.38 -5.82
C ARG A 4 -1.18 -21.80 -6.70
N ARG A 5 -1.43 -22.36 -7.90
CA ARG A 5 -0.37 -22.68 -8.86
C ARG A 5 0.22 -21.42 -9.49
N ILE A 6 -0.64 -20.45 -9.82
CA ILE A 6 -0.21 -19.17 -10.41
C ILE A 6 0.71 -18.40 -9.44
N TRP A 7 0.38 -18.41 -8.15
CA TRP A 7 1.20 -17.75 -7.13
C TRP A 7 2.57 -18.41 -6.93
N ILE A 8 2.64 -19.75 -7.00
CA ILE A 8 3.90 -20.50 -6.90
C ILE A 8 4.79 -20.24 -8.13
N GLU A 9 4.22 -20.24 -9.33
CA GLU A 9 4.96 -19.94 -10.58
C GLU A 9 5.53 -18.51 -10.56
N ILE A 10 4.77 -17.51 -10.09
CA ILE A 10 5.26 -16.12 -9.97
C ILE A 10 6.44 -16.02 -9.00
N VAL A 11 6.38 -16.72 -7.86
CA VAL A 11 7.46 -16.73 -6.87
C VAL A 11 8.71 -17.42 -7.41
N VAL A 12 8.56 -18.55 -8.11
CA VAL A 12 9.68 -19.30 -8.69
C VAL A 12 10.35 -18.53 -9.83
N VAL A 13 9.57 -17.92 -10.72
CA VAL A 13 10.10 -17.10 -11.82
C VAL A 13 10.83 -15.86 -11.28
N GLY A 14 10.27 -15.19 -10.25
CA GLY A 14 10.94 -14.06 -9.61
C GLY A 14 12.28 -14.41 -8.97
N SER A 15 12.38 -15.59 -8.34
CA SER A 15 13.62 -16.07 -7.75
C SER A 15 14.68 -16.41 -8.80
N ALA A 16 14.30 -17.01 -9.93
CA ALA A 16 15.23 -17.37 -11.01
C ALA A 16 15.82 -16.12 -11.70
N ILE A 17 15.00 -15.08 -11.92
CA ILE A 17 15.44 -13.82 -12.54
C ILE A 17 16.49 -13.11 -11.67
N SER A 18 16.34 -13.16 -10.35
CA SER A 18 17.27 -12.53 -9.41
C SER A 18 18.64 -13.25 -9.39
N ILE A 19 18.65 -14.58 -9.49
CA ILE A 19 19.89 -15.38 -9.53
C ILE A 19 20.64 -15.16 -10.85
N GLY A 20 19.93 -15.06 -11.98
CA GLY A 20 20.55 -14.80 -13.28
C GLY A 20 21.27 -13.45 -13.37
N LEU A 21 20.73 -12.41 -12.72
CA LEU A 21 21.32 -11.07 -12.71
C LEU A 21 22.60 -11.00 -11.85
N ALA A 22 22.67 -11.78 -10.77
CA ALA A 22 23.85 -11.86 -9.92
C ALA A 22 25.04 -12.53 -10.63
N LEU A 23 24.78 -13.50 -11.51
CA LEU A 23 25.81 -14.20 -12.27
C LEU A 23 26.41 -13.35 -13.40
N LEU A 24 25.70 -12.33 -13.89
CA LEU A 24 26.19 -11.39 -14.92
C LEU A 24 27.16 -10.33 -14.39
N LEU A 25 27.12 -10.00 -13.09
CA LEU A 25 28.00 -8.99 -12.50
C LEU A 25 29.37 -9.54 -12.08
N ALA A 26 29.55 -10.86 -12.08
CA ALA A 26 30.78 -11.51 -11.63
C ALA A 26 31.88 -11.62 -12.71
N SER A 27 31.62 -11.22 -13.97
CA SER A 27 32.53 -11.47 -15.09
C SER A 27 33.32 -10.26 -15.61
N ILE A 28 33.23 -9.08 -15.01
CA ILE A 28 33.90 -7.86 -15.53
C ILE A 28 35.22 -7.52 -14.79
N GLY A 29 35.56 -8.21 -13.71
CA GLY A 29 36.74 -7.91 -12.90
C GLY A 29 37.99 -8.74 -13.24
N ALA A 30 38.55 -8.65 -14.44
CA ALA A 30 39.87 -9.21 -14.72
C ALA A 30 40.62 -8.47 -15.85
N ALA A 31 41.67 -7.72 -15.47
CA ALA A 31 42.95 -7.47 -16.17
C ALA A 31 43.39 -5.99 -16.29
N ALA A 32 44.67 -5.77 -15.96
CA ALA A 32 45.51 -4.54 -15.94
C ALA A 32 45.28 -3.62 -14.71
N GLY A 33 46.20 -3.47 -13.73
CA GLY A 33 47.62 -3.04 -13.77
C GLY A 33 47.64 -1.50 -13.88
N ILE A 34 48.15 -0.65 -12.97
CA ILE A 34 49.45 -0.48 -12.27
C ILE A 34 49.21 0.60 -11.16
N PRO A 35 50.03 0.71 -10.08
CA PRO A 35 49.75 1.56 -8.91
C PRO A 35 50.41 2.94 -9.00
N GLU A 36 49.69 4.01 -8.62
CA GLU A 36 50.26 5.36 -8.55
C GLU A 36 49.68 6.08 -7.33
N ALA A 37 50.55 6.48 -6.41
CA ALA A 37 50.22 7.26 -5.24
C ALA A 37 49.72 8.66 -5.65
N GLY A 38 48.44 8.92 -5.38
CA GLY A 38 47.82 10.22 -5.61
C GLY A 38 46.46 10.21 -4.96
N ASN A 39 46.35 10.94 -3.85
CA ASN A 39 45.14 11.40 -3.21
C ASN A 39 43.89 11.42 -4.12
N ASP A 40 42.93 10.52 -3.88
CA ASP A 40 41.48 10.81 -3.90
C ASP A 40 40.70 9.51 -3.64
N ALA A 41 39.61 9.66 -2.88
CA ALA A 41 38.53 8.70 -2.68
C ALA A 41 38.88 7.37 -1.98
N LEU A 42 38.37 7.22 -0.74
CA LEU A 42 37.30 6.26 -0.42
C LEU A 42 37.29 5.96 1.08
N GLN A 43 36.41 6.61 1.82
CA GLN A 43 35.74 5.96 2.94
C GLN A 43 34.25 6.25 2.84
N ALA A 44 33.63 5.75 1.75
CA ALA A 44 32.19 5.71 1.66
C ALA A 44 31.70 4.56 2.56
N ALA A 45 31.27 4.92 3.77
CA ALA A 45 30.45 4.06 4.62
C ALA A 45 29.27 3.50 3.81
N PRO A 46 28.73 2.31 4.15
CA PRO A 46 27.55 1.81 3.47
C PRO A 46 26.42 2.82 3.68
N ALA A 47 26.03 3.49 2.60
CA ALA A 47 24.84 4.31 2.57
C ALA A 47 23.67 3.36 2.88
N ALA A 48 23.20 3.40 4.12
CA ALA A 48 21.91 2.84 4.48
C ALA A 48 20.93 3.40 3.45
N SER A 49 20.39 2.52 2.59
CA SER A 49 19.27 2.84 1.72
C SER A 49 18.10 3.22 2.62
N GLN A 50 18.02 4.50 2.98
CA GLN A 50 16.84 5.06 3.61
C GLN A 50 15.79 5.09 2.52
N LYS A 51 15.03 3.99 2.41
CA LYS A 51 13.82 3.97 1.61
C LYS A 51 12.91 5.02 2.21
N ALA A 52 12.83 6.18 1.56
CA ALA A 52 11.99 7.29 2.00
C ALA A 52 10.57 6.74 2.25
N ALA A 53 10.04 6.98 3.45
CA ALA A 53 8.67 6.61 3.74
C ALA A 53 7.75 7.37 2.77
N PRO A 54 6.73 6.71 2.20
CA PRO A 54 5.82 7.37 1.28
C PRO A 54 5.16 8.56 1.98
N ALA A 55 5.10 9.70 1.28
CA ALA A 55 4.57 10.94 1.83
C ALA A 55 3.12 10.76 2.31
N GLU A 56 2.83 11.26 3.51
CA GLU A 56 1.48 11.27 4.06
C GLU A 56 0.65 12.40 3.44
N GLN A 57 -0.62 12.11 3.22
CA GLN A 57 -1.60 13.00 2.60
C GLN A 57 -2.90 12.95 3.41
N VAL A 58 -3.71 13.99 3.27
CA VAL A 58 -5.01 14.12 3.94
C VAL A 58 -6.12 13.87 2.93
N PHE A 59 -7.06 13.00 3.30
CA PHE A 59 -8.19 12.62 2.48
C PHE A 59 -9.48 12.84 3.27
N ASP A 60 -10.33 13.74 2.77
CA ASP A 60 -11.66 13.97 3.32
C ASP A 60 -12.71 13.22 2.47
N GLY A 61 -13.61 12.49 3.12
CA GLY A 61 -14.62 11.71 2.39
C GLY A 61 -15.57 10.94 3.29
N MET A 62 -16.45 10.16 2.65
CA MET A 62 -17.34 9.23 3.35
C MET A 62 -16.66 7.87 3.50
N VAL A 63 -16.53 7.39 4.73
CA VAL A 63 -16.01 6.04 5.00
C VAL A 63 -17.12 5.03 4.76
N THR A 64 -16.89 4.15 3.80
CA THR A 64 -17.81 3.11 3.33
C THR A 64 -17.06 1.78 3.22
N CYS A 65 -17.59 0.83 2.45
CA CYS A 65 -16.88 -0.40 2.09
C CYS A 65 -16.85 -0.61 0.58
N SER A 66 -15.98 -1.51 0.12
CA SER A 66 -15.79 -1.84 -1.29
C SER A 66 -17.05 -2.40 -1.98
N ARG A 67 -18.05 -2.87 -1.23
CA ARG A 67 -19.34 -3.34 -1.78
C ARG A 67 -20.41 -2.25 -1.87
N CYS A 68 -20.43 -1.32 -0.92
CA CYS A 68 -21.47 -0.29 -0.86
C CYS A 68 -21.14 0.95 -1.68
N GLY A 69 -19.87 1.36 -1.73
CA GLY A 69 -19.44 2.54 -2.49
C GLY A 69 -20.23 3.82 -2.15
N ALA A 70 -20.60 4.01 -0.88
CA ALA A 70 -21.42 5.14 -0.40
C ALA A 70 -22.83 5.25 -1.04
N LYS A 71 -23.37 4.17 -1.62
CA LYS A 71 -24.71 4.13 -2.21
C LYS A 71 -25.72 3.52 -1.26
N HIS A 72 -26.02 4.22 -0.17
CA HIS A 72 -27.01 3.75 0.79
C HIS A 72 -28.43 3.89 0.22
N SER A 73 -29.15 2.76 0.09
CA SER A 73 -30.54 2.75 -0.39
C SER A 73 -31.53 2.73 0.78
N PRO A 74 -32.60 3.55 0.75
CA PRO A 74 -33.64 3.54 1.78
C PRO A 74 -34.39 2.19 1.86
N ALA A 75 -34.40 1.41 0.78
CA ALA A 75 -35.01 0.07 0.77
C ALA A 75 -34.33 -0.92 1.73
N LEU A 76 -33.10 -0.64 2.15
CA LEU A 76 -32.33 -1.51 3.06
C LEU A 76 -32.83 -1.45 4.52
N GLN A 77 -33.68 -0.48 4.86
CA GLN A 77 -34.34 -0.32 6.16
C GLN A 77 -33.39 -0.47 7.37
N ARG A 78 -32.15 0.00 7.21
CA ARG A 78 -31.10 -0.03 8.22
C ARG A 78 -30.22 1.18 8.04
N PRO A 79 -29.55 1.70 9.08
CA PRO A 79 -28.66 2.85 8.91
C PRO A 79 -27.39 2.47 8.13
N ALA A 80 -26.79 3.45 7.46
CA ALA A 80 -25.57 3.27 6.67
C ALA A 80 -24.43 2.62 7.46
N THR A 81 -24.27 2.99 8.74
CA THR A 81 -23.27 2.42 9.65
C THR A 81 -23.41 0.90 9.80
N VAL A 82 -24.63 0.41 10.02
CA VAL A 82 -24.91 -1.03 10.14
C VAL A 82 -24.65 -1.73 8.80
N CYS A 83 -25.03 -1.12 7.69
CA CYS A 83 -24.78 -1.67 6.36
C CYS A 83 -23.29 -1.90 6.09
N VAL A 84 -22.46 -0.87 6.34
CA VAL A 84 -21.01 -0.95 6.14
C VAL A 84 -20.38 -2.00 7.06
N ARG A 85 -20.75 -2.02 8.36
CA ARG A 85 -20.23 -3.00 9.32
C ARG A 85 -20.56 -4.44 8.93
N VAL A 86 -21.78 -4.70 8.46
CA VAL A 86 -22.19 -6.03 7.96
C VAL A 86 -21.35 -6.43 6.75
N CYS A 87 -21.13 -5.53 5.79
CA CYS A 87 -20.31 -5.83 4.63
C CYS A 87 -18.85 -6.13 5.01
N VAL A 88 -18.26 -5.34 5.91
CA VAL A 88 -16.88 -5.56 6.37
C VAL A 88 -16.77 -6.87 7.16
N HIS A 89 -17.74 -7.20 8.00
CA HIS A 89 -17.81 -8.50 8.67
C HIS A 89 -17.92 -9.66 7.65
N GLY A 90 -18.57 -9.41 6.51
CA GLY A 90 -18.64 -10.35 5.38
C GLY A 90 -17.40 -10.36 4.47
N GLY A 91 -16.31 -9.70 4.86
CA GLY A 91 -15.03 -9.69 4.12
C GLY A 91 -14.85 -8.53 3.14
N ALA A 92 -15.74 -7.54 3.11
CA ALA A 92 -15.49 -6.31 2.35
C ALA A 92 -14.38 -5.48 3.00
N ALA A 93 -13.57 -4.81 2.19
CA ALA A 93 -12.61 -3.84 2.69
C ALA A 93 -13.30 -2.51 3.02
N PHE A 94 -12.77 -1.77 3.99
CA PHE A 94 -13.14 -0.37 4.15
C PHE A 94 -12.69 0.43 2.93
N ALA A 95 -13.45 1.46 2.59
CA ALA A 95 -13.14 2.36 1.50
C ALA A 95 -13.50 3.80 1.88
N LEU A 96 -12.82 4.77 1.31
CA LEU A 96 -13.17 6.18 1.40
C LEU A 96 -13.71 6.63 0.04
N VAL A 97 -14.85 7.31 0.02
CA VAL A 97 -15.36 7.98 -1.18
C VAL A 97 -15.22 9.49 -0.97
N SER A 98 -14.31 10.10 -1.72
CA SER A 98 -14.18 11.55 -1.81
C SER A 98 -15.08 12.10 -2.94
N ALA A 99 -15.01 13.40 -3.21
CA ALA A 99 -15.74 14.01 -4.33
C ALA A 99 -15.26 13.50 -5.70
N GLU A 100 -13.98 13.16 -5.81
CA GLU A 100 -13.31 12.88 -7.08
C GLU A 100 -12.99 11.40 -7.28
N SER A 101 -12.84 10.64 -6.19
CA SER A 101 -12.34 9.27 -6.26
C SER A 101 -12.80 8.43 -5.07
N SER A 102 -12.73 7.11 -5.25
CA SER A 102 -12.83 6.15 -4.15
C SER A 102 -11.44 5.63 -3.82
N TYR A 103 -11.19 5.15 -2.61
CA TYR A 103 -9.92 4.56 -2.21
C TYR A 103 -10.17 3.38 -1.28
N VAL A 104 -9.38 2.32 -1.39
CA VAL A 104 -9.40 1.24 -0.40
C VAL A 104 -8.61 1.69 0.83
N LEU A 105 -9.16 1.46 2.02
CA LEU A 105 -8.50 1.78 3.27
C LEU A 105 -7.86 0.53 3.86
N GLN A 106 -6.55 0.59 4.06
CA GLN A 106 -5.79 -0.43 4.78
C GLN A 106 -5.27 0.15 6.09
N GLY A 107 -5.67 -0.49 7.19
CA GLY A 107 -5.31 -0.07 8.54
C GLY A 107 -6.09 -0.87 9.56
N ASP A 108 -6.05 -0.44 10.81
CA ASP A 108 -6.82 -1.09 11.87
C ASP A 108 -8.33 -0.91 11.66
N SER A 109 -9.01 -2.03 11.41
CA SER A 109 -10.46 -2.07 11.29
C SER A 109 -11.19 -1.53 12.54
N GLN A 110 -10.63 -1.66 13.75
CA GLN A 110 -11.23 -1.15 14.98
C GLN A 110 -11.21 0.37 15.03
N VAL A 111 -10.20 1.01 14.44
CA VAL A 111 -10.12 2.48 14.30
C VAL A 111 -11.08 2.99 13.22
N LEU A 112 -11.34 2.19 12.18
CA LEU A 112 -12.21 2.57 11.05
C LEU A 112 -13.71 2.33 11.32
N LYS A 113 -14.05 1.31 12.12
CA LYS A 113 -15.45 0.94 12.45
C LYS A 113 -16.32 2.07 13.04
N PRO A 114 -15.81 2.95 13.92
CA PRO A 114 -16.57 4.08 14.43
C PRO A 114 -17.05 5.01 13.31
N PHE A 115 -16.21 5.24 12.30
CA PHE A 115 -16.50 6.13 11.17
C PHE A 115 -17.30 5.45 10.05
N ALA A 116 -17.70 4.19 10.21
CA ALA A 116 -18.41 3.44 9.17
C ALA A 116 -19.75 4.13 8.81
N GLY A 117 -19.88 4.54 7.55
CA GLY A 117 -21.05 5.26 7.04
C GLY A 117 -21.06 6.75 7.36
N GLU A 118 -19.97 7.29 7.91
CA GLU A 118 -19.83 8.69 8.30
C GLU A 118 -18.78 9.41 7.44
N ARG A 119 -18.79 10.75 7.48
CA ARG A 119 -17.69 11.54 6.94
C ARG A 119 -16.53 11.53 7.92
N ALA A 120 -15.32 11.40 7.40
CA ALA A 120 -14.10 11.45 8.20
C ALA A 120 -12.96 12.07 7.39
N ARG A 121 -11.97 12.54 8.13
CA ARG A 121 -10.66 12.92 7.63
C ARG A 121 -9.70 11.77 7.88
N ILE A 122 -9.04 11.30 6.83
CA ILE A 122 -8.04 10.23 6.90
C ILE A 122 -6.68 10.79 6.56
N VAL A 123 -5.71 10.57 7.44
CA VAL A 123 -4.30 10.84 7.14
C VAL A 123 -3.64 9.52 6.82
N GLY A 124 -2.91 9.46 5.71
CA GLY A 124 -2.25 8.24 5.28
C GLY A 124 -1.42 8.40 4.02
N SER A 125 -0.68 7.36 3.66
CA SER A 125 0.09 7.35 2.41
C SER A 125 -0.69 6.65 1.31
N LEU A 126 -0.80 7.28 0.13
CA LEU A 126 -1.46 6.70 -1.03
C LEU A 126 -0.49 5.79 -1.80
N SER A 127 -0.93 4.57 -2.12
CA SER A 127 -0.22 3.61 -2.95
C SER A 127 -1.17 3.05 -4.00
N GLY A 128 -1.12 3.63 -5.20
CA GLY A 128 -2.09 3.36 -6.24
C GLY A 128 -3.50 3.79 -5.80
N HIS A 129 -4.37 2.81 -5.59
CA HIS A 129 -5.77 3.03 -5.16
C HIS A 129 -6.03 2.72 -3.68
N THR A 130 -4.95 2.49 -2.91
CA THR A 130 -5.03 2.11 -1.50
C THR A 130 -4.39 3.18 -0.63
N ILE A 131 -5.09 3.62 0.40
CA ILE A 131 -4.57 4.49 1.44
C ILE A 131 -4.15 3.61 2.61
N GLN A 132 -2.86 3.66 2.95
CA GLN A 132 -2.36 3.11 4.22
C GLN A 132 -2.71 4.12 5.32
N VAL A 133 -3.73 3.79 6.11
CA VAL A 133 -4.29 4.67 7.14
C VAL A 133 -3.30 4.81 8.29
N ARG A 134 -2.99 6.05 8.63
CA ARG A 134 -2.18 6.42 9.80
C ARG A 134 -3.05 6.93 10.93
N SER A 135 -3.99 7.80 10.61
CA SER A 135 -4.96 8.30 11.58
C SER A 135 -6.29 8.63 10.90
N VAL A 136 -7.34 8.66 11.72
CA VAL A 136 -8.70 9.00 11.31
C VAL A 136 -9.26 9.96 12.35
N SER A 137 -9.90 11.04 11.88
CA SER A 137 -10.55 12.02 12.74
C SER A 137 -11.91 12.42 12.18
N PRO A 138 -12.79 13.03 13.02
CA PRO A 138 -13.99 13.68 12.54
C PRO A 138 -13.69 14.73 11.45
N PRO A 139 -14.67 15.07 10.60
CA PRO A 139 -14.52 16.14 9.63
C PRO A 139 -14.32 17.47 10.36
N SER A 140 -13.44 18.31 9.83
CA SER A 140 -13.17 19.67 10.32
C SER A 140 -14.31 20.63 10.01
#